data_AF-A0A1I3Z1K5-F1
#
_entry.id   AF-A0A1I3Z1K5-F1
#
_cell.length_a   1.000
_cell.length_b   1.000
_cell.length_c   1.000
_cell.angle_alpha   90.00
_cell.angle_beta   90.00
_cell.angle_gamma   90.00
#
_symmetry.space_group_name_H-M   'P 1'
#
loop_
_entity.id
_entity.type
_entity.pdbx_description
1 polymer ?
#
loop_
_entity_poly.entity_id
_entity_poly.type
_entity_poly.pdbx_seq_one_letter_code
_entity_poly.pdbx_strand_id
1 'polypeptide(L)'
;MLLVSARADAPALSGAWEKALSSIPAIPDLVTAGGLILDVAGVFVILFGAVAATSSYLLNRRDAASFPLYRKSLGRAILLGLEFMVGGDIVRTVSVEHPSIDNVLVLGMIVLIRTILGWSMQVEIEGRWPWRGSEIAADAGRPADEPSGFVTGSDRRF
;
A
#
# COMPACT_ATOMS: atom_id res chain seq x y z
N MET A 1 -15.82 -67.26 15.31
CA MET A 1 -16.14 -65.92 14.81
C MET A 1 -15.37 -64.91 15.66
N LEU A 2 -14.06 -64.80 15.42
CA LEU A 2 -13.08 -64.04 16.20
C LEU A 2 -12.43 -63.05 15.23
N LEU A 3 -12.81 -61.77 15.26
CA LEU A 3 -12.05 -60.68 14.63
C LEU A 3 -12.54 -59.32 15.17
N VAL A 4 -12.38 -59.07 16.46
CA VAL A 4 -12.35 -57.72 17.02
C VAL A 4 -11.39 -57.75 18.22
N SER A 5 -10.20 -57.19 18.06
CA SER A 5 -9.39 -56.57 19.12
C SER A 5 -7.92 -56.45 18.69
N ALA A 6 -7.64 -55.60 17.70
CA ALA A 6 -6.30 -55.07 17.47
C ALA A 6 -6.40 -53.56 17.32
N ARG A 7 -6.77 -52.89 18.42
CA ARG A 7 -6.68 -51.44 18.56
C ARG A 7 -6.20 -51.13 19.96
N ALA A 8 -4.90 -51.19 20.19
CA ALA A 8 -4.33 -50.72 21.45
C ALA A 8 -2.80 -50.62 21.38
N ASP A 9 -2.25 -49.53 20.81
CA ASP A 9 -0.93 -48.97 21.18
C ASP A 9 -0.37 -47.96 20.14
N ALA A 10 -0.82 -46.70 20.22
CA ALA A 10 0.05 -45.59 19.82
C ALA A 10 0.07 -44.47 20.89
N PRO A 11 0.49 -44.77 22.14
CA PRO A 11 0.48 -43.80 23.25
C PRO A 11 1.59 -42.73 23.14
N ALA A 12 2.56 -42.88 22.24
CA ALA A 12 3.69 -41.96 22.10
C ALA A 12 3.43 -40.77 21.16
N LEU A 13 2.49 -40.89 20.22
CA LEU A 13 2.26 -39.87 19.20
C LEU A 13 1.27 -38.78 19.65
N SER A 14 0.30 -39.11 20.51
CA SER A 14 -0.76 -38.17 20.93
C SER A 14 -0.19 -36.91 21.61
N GLY A 15 0.77 -37.07 22.52
CA GLY A 15 1.41 -35.94 23.20
C GLY A 15 2.44 -35.18 22.36
N ALA A 16 2.98 -35.80 21.30
CA ALA A 16 3.91 -35.14 20.39
C ALA A 16 3.20 -34.12 19.50
N TRP A 17 2.00 -34.46 19.00
CA TRP A 17 1.18 -33.54 18.21
C TRP A 17 0.64 -32.39 19.06
N GLU A 18 0.26 -32.63 20.32
CA GLU A 18 -0.21 -31.59 21.23
C GLU A 18 0.89 -30.58 21.56
N LYS A 19 2.11 -31.04 21.85
CA LYS A 19 3.28 -30.18 22.02
C LYS A 19 3.66 -29.43 20.74
N ALA A 20 3.58 -30.09 19.58
CA ALA A 20 3.84 -29.46 18.30
C ALA A 20 2.80 -28.36 18.00
N LEU A 21 1.52 -28.62 18.24
CA LEU A 21 0.43 -27.67 18.06
C LEU A 21 0.50 -26.50 19.05
N SER A 22 0.87 -26.75 20.32
CA SER A 22 1.03 -25.70 21.32
C SER A 22 2.27 -24.82 21.12
N SER A 23 3.26 -25.32 20.36
CA SER A 23 4.47 -24.57 20.01
C SER A 23 4.23 -23.61 18.82
N ILE A 24 3.13 -23.80 18.07
CA ILE A 24 2.77 -22.92 16.97
C ILE A 24 2.13 -21.66 17.59
N PRO A 25 2.67 -20.46 17.31
CA PRO A 25 2.06 -19.23 17.79
C PRO A 25 0.61 -19.14 17.30
N ALA A 26 -0.26 -18.58 18.15
CA ALA A 26 -1.64 -18.40 17.76
C ALA A 26 -1.71 -17.50 16.53
N ILE A 27 -2.66 -17.78 15.62
CA ILE A 27 -2.87 -16.96 14.41
C ILE A 27 -2.96 -15.45 14.73
N PRO A 28 -3.64 -15.00 15.81
CA PRO A 28 -3.72 -13.57 16.15
C PRO A 28 -2.37 -12.94 16.47
N ASP A 29 -1.46 -13.69 17.12
CA ASP A 29 -0.11 -13.22 17.44
C ASP A 29 0.71 -13.04 16.16
N LEU A 30 0.57 -13.99 15.22
CA LEU A 30 1.26 -13.92 13.93
C LEU A 30 0.76 -12.74 13.07
N VAL A 31 -0.55 -12.53 13.05
CA VAL A 31 -1.17 -11.42 12.33
C VAL A 31 -0.76 -10.09 12.96
N THR A 32 -0.80 -9.97 14.29
CA THR A 32 -0.36 -8.76 15.02
C THR A 32 1.12 -8.45 14.76
N ALA A 33 1.98 -9.47 14.82
CA ALA A 33 3.41 -9.32 14.53
C ALA A 33 3.65 -8.89 13.07
N GLY A 34 2.94 -9.49 12.12
CA GLY A 34 3.02 -9.12 10.71
C GLY A 34 2.64 -7.65 10.46
N GLY A 35 1.57 -7.17 11.09
CA GLY A 35 1.15 -5.77 10.99
C GLY A 35 2.20 -4.82 11.53
N LEU A 36 2.77 -5.12 12.70
CA LEU A 36 3.84 -4.32 13.31
C LEU A 36 5.10 -4.27 12.42
N ILE A 37 5.47 -5.40 11.82
CA ILE A 37 6.63 -5.48 10.92
C ILE A 37 6.42 -4.59 9.69
N LEU A 38 5.21 -4.63 9.10
CA LEU A 38 4.86 -3.79 7.95
C LEU A 38 4.93 -2.30 8.29
N ASP A 39 4.39 -1.91 9.45
CA ASP A 39 4.45 -0.52 9.93
C ASP A 39 5.89 -0.04 10.13
N VAL A 40 6.69 -0.83 10.83
CA VAL A 40 8.11 -0.52 11.10
C VAL A 40 8.90 -0.44 9.80
N ALA A 41 8.68 -1.37 8.87
CA ALA A 41 9.32 -1.36 7.57
C ALA A 41 8.97 -0.10 6.77
N GLY A 42 7.69 0.30 6.79
CA GLY A 42 7.25 1.54 6.16
C GLY A 42 7.92 2.78 6.75
N VAL A 43 7.92 2.92 8.09
CA VAL A 43 8.63 4.02 8.78
C VAL A 43 10.11 4.04 8.40
N PHE A 44 10.74 2.87 8.40
CA PHE A 44 12.16 2.72 8.07
C PHE A 44 12.45 3.19 6.65
N VAL A 45 11.67 2.77 5.66
CA VAL A 45 11.84 3.19 4.26
C VAL A 45 11.73 4.71 4.11
N ILE A 46 10.75 5.34 4.77
CA ILE A 46 10.58 6.80 4.74
C ILE A 46 11.81 7.49 5.33
N LEU A 47 12.24 7.09 6.53
CA LEU A 47 13.36 7.71 7.23
C LEU A 47 14.66 7.57 6.45
N PHE A 48 15.01 6.36 6.03
CA PHE A 48 16.26 6.12 5.31
C PHE A 48 16.26 6.77 3.93
N GLY A 49 15.14 6.71 3.21
CA GLY A 49 15.01 7.39 1.92
C GLY A 49 15.11 8.91 2.04
N ALA A 50 14.50 9.51 3.07
CA ALA A 50 14.63 10.93 3.35
C ALA A 50 16.08 11.32 3.68
N VAL A 51 16.73 10.60 4.61
CA VAL A 51 18.13 10.86 4.99
C VAL A 51 19.06 10.71 3.79
N ALA A 52 18.89 9.68 2.96
CA ALA A 52 19.70 9.45 1.77
C ALA A 52 19.50 10.57 0.73
N ALA A 53 18.25 10.97 0.48
CA ALA A 53 17.92 12.05 -0.45
C ALA A 53 18.50 13.39 0.03
N THR A 54 18.33 13.72 1.31
CA THR A 54 18.86 14.96 1.92
C THR A 54 20.39 14.97 1.89
N SER A 55 21.03 13.87 2.25
CA SER A 55 22.50 13.77 2.24
C SER A 55 23.05 13.97 0.83
N SER A 56 22.45 13.33 -0.16
CA SER A 56 22.83 13.48 -1.57
C SER A 56 22.65 14.92 -2.05
N TYR A 57 21.54 15.57 -1.67
CA TYR A 57 21.29 16.97 -1.99
C TYR A 57 22.33 17.91 -1.37
N LEU A 58 22.66 17.73 -0.09
CA LEU A 58 23.66 18.56 0.61
C LEU A 58 25.08 18.40 0.04
N LEU A 59 25.41 17.22 -0.48
CA LEU A 59 26.70 16.97 -1.12
C LEU A 59 26.76 17.54 -2.55
N ASN A 60 25.65 17.50 -3.29
CA ASN A 60 25.56 17.94 -4.70
C ASN A 60 24.82 19.28 -4.91
N ARG A 61 24.78 20.14 -3.90
CA ARG A 61 24.06 21.43 -3.88
C ARG A 61 24.49 22.50 -4.89
N ARG A 62 25.37 22.18 -5.85
CA ARG A 62 25.95 23.14 -6.80
C ARG A 62 25.13 23.36 -8.07
N ASP A 63 24.13 22.53 -8.36
CA ASP A 63 23.29 22.63 -9.56
C ASP A 63 21.83 22.96 -9.25
N ALA A 64 21.22 23.79 -10.10
CA ALA A 64 19.79 24.09 -10.05
C ALA A 64 18.90 22.84 -10.24
N ALA A 65 19.45 21.78 -10.86
CA ALA A 65 18.80 20.49 -11.04
C ALA A 65 18.74 19.62 -9.77
N SER A 66 19.50 19.95 -8.72
CA SER A 66 19.59 19.13 -7.50
C SER A 66 18.32 19.14 -6.66
N PHE A 67 17.54 20.23 -6.68
CA PHE A 67 16.31 20.35 -5.89
C PHE A 67 15.12 19.53 -6.46
N PRO A 68 14.82 19.55 -7.77
CA PRO A 68 13.82 18.65 -8.36
C PRO A 68 14.14 17.17 -8.14
N LEU A 69 15.42 16.79 -8.24
CA LEU A 69 15.88 15.42 -7.97
C LEU A 69 15.69 15.03 -6.50
N TYR A 70 16.01 15.93 -5.57
CA TYR A 70 15.74 15.74 -4.14
C TYR A 70 14.24 15.48 -3.88
N ARG A 71 13.36 16.34 -4.40
CA ARG A 71 11.89 16.17 -4.24
C ARG A 71 11.40 14.85 -4.80
N LYS A 72 11.91 14.43 -5.97
CA LYS A 72 11.55 13.15 -6.59
C LYS A 72 11.98 11.95 -5.73
N SER A 73 13.22 11.95 -5.23
CA SER A 73 13.73 10.85 -4.39
C SER A 73 13.00 10.78 -3.05
N LEU A 74 12.74 11.93 -2.42
CA LEU A 74 11.97 12.02 -1.18
C LEU A 74 10.54 11.52 -1.39
N GLY A 75 9.86 11.98 -2.44
CA GLY A 75 8.49 11.56 -2.76
C GLY A 75 8.39 10.06 -3.02
N ARG A 76 9.36 9.46 -3.71
CA ARG A 76 9.42 7.99 -3.93
C ARG A 76 9.58 7.20 -2.63
N ALA A 77 10.41 7.68 -1.72
CA ALA A 77 10.59 7.03 -0.41
C ALA A 77 9.32 7.12 0.45
N ILE A 78 8.66 8.27 0.45
CA ILE A 78 7.38 8.46 1.15
C ILE A 78 6.31 7.54 0.57
N LEU A 79 6.13 7.52 -0.75
CA LEU A 79 5.13 6.69 -1.41
C LEU A 79 5.31 5.20 -1.10
N LEU A 80 6.54 4.69 -1.23
CA LEU A 80 6.85 3.30 -0.94
C LEU A 80 6.60 2.97 0.55
N GLY A 81 7.04 3.85 1.46
CA GLY A 81 6.79 3.64 2.89
C GLY A 81 5.31 3.64 3.26
N LEU A 82 4.51 4.47 2.58
CA LEU A 82 3.06 4.48 2.72
C LEU A 82 2.42 3.17 2.21
N GLU A 83 2.91 2.57 1.13
CA GLU A 83 2.44 1.24 0.66
C GLU A 83 2.60 0.16 1.74
N PHE A 84 3.73 0.15 2.45
CA PHE A 84 3.97 -0.77 3.56
C PHE A 84 3.07 -0.51 4.76
N MET A 85 2.97 0.76 5.20
CA MET A 85 2.12 1.12 6.34
C MET A 85 0.63 0.87 6.04
N VAL A 86 0.17 0.98 4.78
CA VAL A 86 -1.22 0.66 4.41
C VAL A 86 -1.49 -0.83 4.65
N GLY A 87 -0.52 -1.70 4.35
CA GLY A 87 -0.59 -3.11 4.69
C GLY A 87 -0.72 -3.36 6.19
N GLY A 88 0.08 -2.65 7.01
CA GLY A 88 0.02 -2.76 8.47
C GLY A 88 -1.33 -2.37 9.07
N ASP A 89 -1.94 -1.28 8.59
CA ASP A 89 -3.29 -0.86 9.02
C ASP A 89 -4.37 -1.90 8.63
N ILE A 90 -4.30 -2.47 7.42
CA ILE A 90 -5.22 -3.54 7.01
C ILE A 90 -5.12 -4.72 7.99
N VAL A 91 -3.90 -5.15 8.30
CA VAL A 91 -3.63 -6.24 9.24
C VAL A 91 -4.16 -5.94 10.65
N ARG A 92 -4.02 -4.70 11.11
CA ARG A 92 -4.56 -4.25 12.40
C ARG A 92 -6.09 -4.28 12.45
N THR A 93 -6.77 -3.94 11.36
CA THR A 93 -8.24 -3.98 11.32
C THR A 93 -8.81 -5.40 11.36
N VAL A 94 -8.15 -6.39 10.77
CA VAL A 94 -8.63 -7.78 10.77
C VAL A 94 -8.37 -8.54 12.08
N SER A 95 -7.48 -8.03 12.93
CA SER A 95 -7.04 -8.71 14.17
C SER A 95 -7.96 -8.46 15.38
N VAL A 96 -9.05 -7.71 15.23
CA VAL A 96 -9.91 -7.32 16.36
C VAL A 96 -10.91 -8.46 16.66
N GLU A 97 -10.54 -9.35 17.58
CA GLU A 97 -11.33 -10.55 17.94
C GLU A 97 -12.56 -10.25 18.82
N HIS A 98 -12.62 -9.09 19.47
CA HIS A 98 -13.77 -8.61 20.24
C HIS A 98 -14.09 -7.16 19.90
N PRO A 99 -15.01 -6.89 18.95
CA PRO A 99 -15.38 -5.53 18.59
C PRO A 99 -16.24 -4.93 19.72
N SER A 100 -15.59 -4.30 20.70
CA SER A 100 -16.22 -3.22 21.45
C SER A 100 -16.29 -2.00 20.53
N ILE A 101 -17.48 -1.40 20.41
CA ILE A 101 -17.74 -0.21 19.58
C ILE A 101 -16.70 0.89 19.85
N ASP A 102 -16.26 1.07 21.10
CA ASP A 102 -15.31 2.11 21.50
C ASP A 102 -13.91 1.90 20.91
N ASN A 103 -13.40 0.65 20.91
CA ASN A 103 -12.08 0.33 20.36
C ASN A 103 -12.07 0.46 18.83
N VAL A 104 -13.17 0.07 18.18
CA VAL A 104 -13.35 0.22 16.73
C VAL A 104 -13.46 1.70 16.36
N LEU A 105 -14.11 2.53 17.18
CA LEU A 105 -14.21 3.97 16.98
C LEU A 105 -12.84 4.66 17.04
N VAL A 106 -12.01 4.33 18.04
CA VAL A 106 -10.66 4.89 18.16
C VAL A 106 -9.79 4.44 16.99
N LEU A 107 -9.83 3.15 16.63
CA LEU A 107 -9.09 2.63 15.48
C LEU A 107 -9.53 3.29 14.17
N GLY A 108 -10.84 3.41 13.95
CA GLY A 108 -11.41 4.08 12.78
C GLY A 108 -11.02 5.56 12.70
N MET A 109 -10.99 6.26 13.83
CA MET A 109 -10.54 7.66 13.91
C MET A 109 -9.06 7.79 13.51
N ILE A 110 -8.19 6.90 13.99
CA ILE A 110 -6.75 6.91 13.64
C ILE A 110 -6.56 6.67 12.14
N VAL A 111 -7.24 5.69 11.56
CA VAL A 111 -7.19 5.39 10.11
C VAL A 111 -7.73 6.56 9.27
N LEU A 112 -8.79 7.22 9.73
CA LEU A 112 -9.36 8.40 9.06
C LEU A 112 -8.38 9.57 9.02
N ILE A 113 -7.79 9.90 10.18
CA ILE A 113 -6.77 10.94 10.29
C ILE A 113 -5.60 10.62 9.36
N ARG A 114 -5.15 9.36 9.36
CA ARG A 114 -4.04 8.91 8.51
C ARG A 114 -4.34 9.10 7.02
N THR A 115 -5.55 8.75 6.59
CA THR A 115 -5.96 8.86 5.18
C THR A 115 -6.01 10.33 4.75
N ILE A 116 -6.60 11.20 5.58
CA ILE A 116 -6.73 12.63 5.25
C ILE A 116 -5.36 13.32 5.25
N LEU A 117 -4.51 13.06 6.25
CA LEU A 117 -3.18 13.69 6.31
C LEU A 117 -2.25 13.19 5.19
N GLY A 118 -2.29 11.89 4.89
CA GLY A 118 -1.55 11.32 3.77
C GLY A 118 -1.96 11.95 2.44
N TRP A 119 -3.27 12.07 2.19
CA TRP A 119 -3.78 12.70 0.98
C TRP A 119 -3.51 14.21 0.91
N SER A 120 -3.62 14.94 2.02
CA SER A 120 -3.35 16.38 2.07
C SER A 120 -1.91 16.70 1.67
N MET A 121 -0.94 15.95 2.21
CA MET A 121 0.47 16.09 1.86
C MET A 121 0.72 15.79 0.39
N GLN A 122 0.09 14.73 -0.13
CA GLN A 122 0.26 14.33 -1.51
C GLN A 122 -0.29 15.37 -2.50
N VAL A 123 -1.46 15.94 -2.19
CA VAL A 123 -2.04 17.05 -2.95
C VAL A 123 -1.18 18.31 -2.89
N GLU A 124 -0.57 18.62 -1.75
CA GLU A 124 0.36 19.75 -1.63
C GLU A 124 1.64 19.54 -2.47
N ILE A 125 2.14 18.30 -2.52
CA ILE A 125 3.37 17.96 -3.25
C ILE A 125 3.13 17.93 -4.77
N GLU A 126 2.00 17.38 -5.22
CA GLU A 126 1.69 17.23 -6.65
C GLU A 126 0.84 18.36 -7.23
N GLY A 127 0.21 19.20 -6.39
CA GLY A 127 -0.66 20.30 -6.80
C GLY A 127 -1.93 19.85 -7.54
N ARG A 128 -2.22 18.55 -7.54
CA ARG A 128 -3.37 17.94 -8.23
C ARG A 128 -4.03 16.91 -7.34
N TRP A 129 -5.35 16.86 -7.41
CA TRP A 129 -6.11 15.82 -6.74
C TRP A 129 -5.85 14.46 -7.39
N PRO A 130 -5.74 13.36 -6.62
CA PRO A 130 -5.35 12.05 -7.13
C PRO A 130 -6.34 11.47 -8.17
N TRP A 131 -7.59 11.92 -8.19
CA TRP A 131 -8.59 11.53 -9.21
C TRP A 131 -8.52 12.35 -10.50
N ARG A 132 -7.66 13.38 -10.59
CA ARG A 132 -7.33 14.02 -11.86
C ARG A 132 -6.19 13.24 -12.51
N GLY A 133 -6.55 12.10 -13.09
CA GLY A 133 -5.67 11.33 -13.95
C GLY A 133 -5.06 12.25 -15.01
N SER A 134 -3.76 12.09 -15.24
CA SER A 134 -3.09 12.74 -16.35
C SER A 134 -3.81 12.41 -17.64
N GLU A 135 -4.24 13.44 -18.39
CA GLU A 135 -4.63 13.33 -19.81
C GLU A 135 -3.41 12.87 -20.63
N ILE A 136 -2.93 11.65 -20.38
CA ILE A 136 -1.93 11.01 -21.23
C ILE A 136 -2.72 10.32 -22.33
N ALA A 137 -2.47 10.77 -23.56
CA ALA A 137 -2.70 10.03 -24.80
C ALA A 137 -4.10 9.99 -25.43
N ALA A 138 -5.01 10.94 -25.15
CA ALA A 138 -6.19 11.12 -26.01
C ALA A 138 -5.90 11.99 -27.26
N ASP A 139 -4.84 12.82 -27.24
CA ASP A 139 -4.51 13.72 -28.36
C ASP A 139 -3.19 13.38 -29.07
N ALA A 140 -2.37 12.50 -28.48
CA ALA A 140 -1.09 12.03 -29.05
C ALA A 140 -1.26 10.95 -30.15
N GLY A 141 -2.51 10.66 -30.53
CA GLY A 141 -2.84 9.72 -31.59
C GLY A 141 -3.71 10.32 -32.70
N ARG A 142 -3.98 11.64 -32.69
CA ARG A 142 -4.63 12.30 -33.82
C ARG A 142 -3.58 12.55 -34.91
N PRO A 143 -3.61 11.83 -36.04
CA PRO A 143 -2.76 12.15 -37.18
C PRO A 143 -3.09 13.58 -37.63
N ALA A 144 -2.06 14.42 -37.79
CA ALA A 144 -2.21 15.84 -38.14
C ALA A 144 -2.62 16.06 -39.62
N ASP A 145 -3.14 15.03 -40.28
CA ASP A 145 -3.38 14.94 -41.72
C ASP A 145 -4.77 14.42 -42.07
N GLU A 146 -5.75 14.49 -41.17
CA GLU A 146 -7.15 14.45 -41.60
C GLU A 146 -7.57 15.86 -42.03
N PRO A 147 -7.52 16.22 -43.34
CA PRO A 147 -8.19 17.42 -43.78
C PRO A 147 -9.66 17.26 -43.40
N SER A 148 -10.22 18.27 -42.73
CA SER A 148 -11.66 18.42 -42.52
C SER A 148 -12.37 18.69 -43.84
N GLY A 149 -12.23 17.75 -44.77
CA GLY A 149 -12.87 17.68 -46.07
C GLY A 149 -13.95 16.63 -46.01
N PHE A 150 -15.10 17.00 -45.45
CA PHE A 150 -16.34 16.36 -45.86
C PHE A 150 -17.04 17.29 -46.85
N VAL A 151 -16.75 17.05 -48.12
CA VAL A 151 -17.58 17.42 -49.25
C VAL A 151 -18.88 16.64 -49.11
N THR A 152 -19.97 17.31 -48.73
CA THR A 152 -21.31 16.93 -49.21
C THR A 152 -21.72 17.95 -50.24
N GLY A 153 -21.38 17.67 -51.49
CA GLY A 153 -22.13 18.21 -52.61
C GLY A 153 -23.50 17.54 -52.64
N SER A 154 -24.53 18.26 -52.19
CA SER A 154 -25.90 17.99 -52.62
C SER A 154 -26.63 19.32 -52.70
N ASP A 155 -26.45 19.95 -53.85
CA ASP A 155 -27.54 20.43 -54.70
C ASP A 155 -28.92 20.50 -54.01
N ARG A 156 -29.40 21.72 -53.79
CA ARG A 156 -30.83 22.09 -53.86
C ARG A 156 -31.00 23.60 -53.69
N ARG A 157 -30.64 24.34 -54.74
CA ARG A 157 -31.24 25.62 -55.13
C ARG A 157 -30.94 25.82 -56.60
N PHE A 158 -31.80 25.33 -57.48
CA PHE A 158 -32.52 26.05 -58.55
C PHE A 158 -33.61 25.13 -59.11
#